data_AF-A0A2V9ZS18-F1
#
_entry.id   AF-A0A2V9ZS18-F1
#
_cell.length_a   1.000
_cell.length_b   1.000
_cell.length_c   1.000
_cell.angle_alpha   90.00
_cell.angle_beta   90.00
_cell.angle_gamma   90.00
#
_symmetry.space_group_name_H-M   'P 1'
#
loop_
_entity.id
_entity.type
_entity.pdbx_description
1 polymer ?
#
loop_
_entity_poly.entity_id
_entity_poly.type
_entity_poly.pdbx_seq_one_letter_code
_entity_poly.pdbx_strand_id
1 'polypeptide(L)'
;MGWRPKSFMSPPTTSRLAYIDWMRGLACVLMFQTHCYDSWLGGDARKGTFFMWSQAGGTLPAPLFLFLAGISFALVTHKLRQKGLPSNQIAGMTIRRGAEIFGLGLLFRLQEFLVAWGWAPWSDLFRVDVLNIIGLSMMLMGLGCWMTLAVTRSAPQRLWLVATGAGMAILISLLTPVLWTTWRPRWLPWPLESYINGVHNLNQPQSWLFPLFPWAGFAFAGLAVGFALLSDWARRREALSFALLGAVGAGLILFARWFDKQPTKLYAGYDFWHTSPSFFLIRVGILLLILLAIYAWCRWGLGTLGFSPFVQLGQTSLLVYWIHIEFVYGRFSILPKRAVTIRTASLGLLAICLSMLFISLLRTSLKGRGPEILFWRRRTLKPI
;
A
#
# COMPACT_ATOMS: atom_id res chain seq x y z
N MET A 1 -26.12 8.56 51.82
CA MET A 1 -25.76 9.00 50.45
C MET A 1 -24.29 8.69 50.22
N GLY A 2 -23.99 7.51 49.65
CA GLY A 2 -22.61 7.02 49.48
C GLY A 2 -22.03 7.46 48.13
N TRP A 3 -20.96 8.25 48.18
CA TRP A 3 -20.20 8.73 47.03
C TRP A 3 -19.38 7.57 46.43
N ARG A 4 -19.77 7.07 45.25
CA ARG A 4 -18.97 6.08 44.50
C ARG A 4 -17.89 6.82 43.70
N PRO A 5 -16.60 6.51 43.86
CA PRO A 5 -15.57 7.07 43.00
C PRO A 5 -15.77 6.56 41.56
N LYS A 6 -15.76 7.49 40.59
CA LYS A 6 -15.76 7.18 39.16
C LYS A 6 -14.53 6.33 38.88
N SER A 7 -14.74 5.08 38.46
CA SER A 7 -13.68 4.26 37.92
C SER A 7 -13.10 4.98 36.70
N PHE A 8 -11.80 5.29 36.75
CA PHE A 8 -11.05 5.69 35.57
C PHE A 8 -11.08 4.50 34.62
N MET A 9 -11.99 4.56 33.65
CA MET A 9 -12.06 3.62 32.56
C MET A 9 -10.72 3.75 31.80
N SER A 10 -9.87 2.73 31.93
CA SER A 10 -8.64 2.63 31.14
C SER A 10 -9.00 2.86 29.66
N PRO A 11 -8.29 3.72 28.92
CA PRO A 11 -8.61 3.95 27.52
C PRO A 11 -8.59 2.61 26.78
N PRO A 12 -9.52 2.38 25.84
CA PRO A 12 -9.57 1.13 25.09
C PRO A 12 -8.21 0.93 24.42
N THR A 13 -7.57 -0.21 24.68
CA THR A 13 -6.26 -0.59 24.16
C THR A 13 -6.20 -0.39 22.65
N THR A 14 -5.65 0.75 22.25
CA THR A 14 -5.35 1.18 20.88
C THR A 14 -4.13 0.43 20.30
N SER A 15 -3.67 -0.60 21.02
CA SER A 15 -2.47 -1.39 20.78
C SER A 15 -2.61 -2.44 19.65
N ARG A 16 -3.84 -2.86 19.31
CA ARG A 16 -4.04 -4.14 18.59
C ARG A 16 -3.49 -4.23 17.15
N LEU A 17 -3.13 -3.12 16.50
CA LEU A 17 -2.61 -3.16 15.12
C LEU A 17 -1.47 -2.15 14.87
N ALA A 18 -0.73 -1.77 15.91
CA ALA A 18 0.34 -0.77 15.78
C ALA A 18 1.39 -1.15 14.71
N TYR A 19 1.64 -2.45 14.51
CA TYR A 19 2.54 -2.96 13.47
C TYR A 19 2.04 -2.66 12.04
N ILE A 20 0.73 -2.60 11.79
CA ILE A 20 0.16 -2.25 10.48
C ILE A 20 0.45 -0.79 10.16
N ASP A 21 0.15 0.10 11.13
CA ASP A 21 0.40 1.53 10.95
C ASP A 21 1.91 1.82 10.90
N TRP A 22 2.72 1.11 11.68
CA TRP A 22 4.18 1.22 11.61
C TRP A 22 4.72 0.81 10.24
N MET A 23 4.28 -0.35 9.71
CA MET A 23 4.67 -0.81 8.37
C MET A 23 4.20 0.14 7.27
N ARG A 24 3.03 0.78 7.45
CA ARG A 24 2.56 1.82 6.54
C ARG A 24 3.43 3.07 6.62
N GLY A 25 3.87 3.45 7.81
CA GLY A 25 4.85 4.52 8.02
C GLY A 25 6.19 4.22 7.36
N LEU A 26 6.66 2.97 7.45
CA LEU A 26 7.89 2.54 6.77
C LEU A 26 7.73 2.71 5.26
N ALA A 27 6.58 2.31 4.70
CA ALA A 27 6.27 2.52 3.29
C ALA A 27 6.30 4.00 2.91
N CYS A 28 5.79 4.90 3.76
CA CYS A 28 5.88 6.35 3.54
C CYS A 28 7.33 6.84 3.48
N VAL A 29 8.18 6.45 4.44
CA VAL A 29 9.58 6.90 4.49
C VAL A 29 10.38 6.38 3.27
N LEU A 30 10.20 5.11 2.91
CA LEU A 30 10.85 4.54 1.71
C LEU A 30 10.35 5.22 0.42
N MET A 31 9.07 5.56 0.35
CA MET A 31 8.50 6.32 -0.76
C MET A 31 9.13 7.71 -0.88
N PHE A 32 9.22 8.45 0.24
CA PHE A 32 9.87 9.76 0.25
C PHE A 32 11.31 9.65 -0.23
N GLN A 33 12.06 8.68 0.30
CA GLN A 33 13.45 8.43 -0.09
C GLN A 33 13.59 8.19 -1.60
N THR A 34 12.73 7.35 -2.16
CA THR A 34 12.75 7.02 -3.59
C THR A 34 12.48 8.22 -4.46
N HIS A 35 11.41 8.96 -4.17
CA HIS A 35 11.03 10.14 -4.93
C HIS A 35 12.06 11.26 -4.81
N CYS A 36 12.59 11.51 -3.61
CA CYS A 36 13.60 12.54 -3.37
C CYS A 36 14.87 12.25 -4.18
N TYR A 37 15.42 11.03 -4.08
CA TYR A 37 16.64 10.69 -4.79
C TYR A 37 16.43 10.56 -6.30
N ASP A 38 15.28 10.05 -6.76
CA ASP A 38 15.00 10.02 -8.19
C ASP A 38 14.78 11.43 -8.78
N SER A 39 14.10 12.32 -8.08
CA SER A 39 13.83 13.69 -8.56
C SER A 39 15.09 14.55 -8.55
N TRP A 40 15.83 14.59 -7.44
CA TRP A 40 16.84 15.63 -7.22
C TRP A 40 18.26 15.25 -7.66
N LEU A 41 18.66 13.99 -7.56
CA LEU A 41 20.05 13.60 -7.87
C LEU A 41 20.38 13.82 -9.34
N GLY A 42 21.47 14.55 -9.59
CA GLY A 42 22.01 14.87 -10.91
C GLY A 42 23.35 14.20 -11.22
N GLY A 43 23.75 14.26 -12.48
CA GLY A 43 25.10 13.88 -12.95
C GLY A 43 25.59 12.53 -12.44
N ASP A 44 26.83 12.50 -11.95
CA ASP A 44 27.51 11.28 -11.50
C ASP A 44 26.90 10.68 -10.23
N ALA A 45 26.14 11.45 -9.44
CA ALA A 45 25.45 10.92 -8.26
C ALA A 45 24.43 9.83 -8.62
N ARG A 46 23.92 9.81 -9.85
CA ARG A 46 23.01 8.77 -10.36
C ARG A 46 23.73 7.51 -10.87
N LYS A 47 25.04 7.60 -11.12
CA LYS A 47 25.84 6.47 -11.64
C LYS A 47 26.46 5.61 -10.53
N GLY A 48 26.41 6.08 -9.28
CA GLY A 48 27.01 5.41 -8.15
C GLY A 48 26.18 4.23 -7.59
N THR A 49 26.86 3.36 -6.85
CA THR A 49 26.25 2.24 -6.11
C THR A 49 25.20 2.73 -5.10
N PHE A 50 25.39 3.92 -4.53
CA PHE A 50 24.40 4.55 -3.64
C PHE A 50 23.03 4.68 -4.31
N PHE A 51 22.97 5.23 -5.52
CA PHE A 51 21.71 5.40 -6.24
C PHE A 51 21.07 4.06 -6.58
N MET A 52 21.88 3.09 -7.01
CA MET A 52 21.42 1.72 -7.27
C MET A 52 20.74 1.09 -6.04
N TRP A 53 21.39 1.11 -4.87
CA TRP A 53 20.82 0.56 -3.63
C TRP A 53 19.59 1.35 -3.16
N SER A 54 19.60 2.66 -3.33
CA SER A 54 18.44 3.53 -3.10
C SER A 54 17.25 3.11 -3.95
N GLN A 55 17.46 2.85 -5.25
CA GLN A 55 16.41 2.40 -6.16
C GLN A 55 15.93 0.97 -5.85
N ALA A 56 16.84 0.07 -5.44
CA ALA A 56 16.46 -1.26 -4.99
C ALA A 56 15.48 -1.20 -3.80
N GLY A 57 15.79 -0.38 -2.78
CA GLY A 57 14.88 -0.08 -1.67
C GLY A 57 13.58 0.59 -2.14
N GLY A 58 13.68 1.45 -3.16
CA GLY A 58 12.54 2.14 -3.76
C GLY A 58 11.56 1.28 -4.54
N THR A 59 11.86 -0.01 -4.71
CA THR A 59 10.88 -0.97 -5.25
C THR A 59 9.87 -1.47 -4.21
N LEU A 60 10.09 -1.19 -2.92
CA LEU A 60 9.27 -1.69 -1.80
C LEU A 60 8.02 -0.86 -1.41
N PRO A 61 7.95 0.47 -1.60
CA PRO A 61 6.80 1.25 -1.14
C PRO A 61 5.47 0.79 -1.73
N ALA A 62 5.39 0.63 -3.06
CA ALA A 62 4.14 0.24 -3.71
C ALA A 62 3.68 -1.18 -3.30
N PRO A 63 4.54 -2.22 -3.28
CA PRO A 63 4.16 -3.53 -2.75
C PRO A 63 3.72 -3.48 -1.28
N LEU A 64 4.39 -2.67 -0.44
CA LEU A 64 3.99 -2.49 0.97
C LEU A 64 2.58 -1.90 1.09
N PHE A 65 2.28 -0.82 0.37
CA PHE A 65 0.95 -0.20 0.42
C PHE A 65 -0.15 -1.13 -0.09
N LEU A 66 0.09 -1.84 -1.19
CA LEU A 66 -0.88 -2.79 -1.74
C LEU A 66 -1.11 -3.97 -0.80
N PHE A 67 -0.05 -4.56 -0.28
CA PHE A 67 -0.12 -5.66 0.69
C PHE A 67 -0.86 -5.24 1.97
N LEU A 68 -0.55 -4.06 2.51
CA LEU A 68 -1.26 -3.52 3.68
C LEU A 68 -2.71 -3.16 3.38
N ALA A 69 -3.03 -2.72 2.16
CA ALA A 69 -4.41 -2.51 1.73
C ALA A 69 -5.18 -3.83 1.73
N GLY A 70 -4.57 -4.93 1.27
CA GLY A 70 -5.11 -6.29 1.35
C GLY A 70 -5.37 -6.76 2.79
N ILE A 71 -4.39 -6.59 3.69
CA ILE A 71 -4.56 -6.93 5.11
C ILE A 71 -5.70 -6.11 5.72
N SER A 72 -5.71 -4.80 5.48
CA SER A 72 -6.74 -3.89 5.99
C SER A 72 -8.13 -4.26 5.45
N PHE A 73 -8.21 -4.67 4.19
CA PHE A 73 -9.44 -5.16 3.56
C PHE A 73 -9.98 -6.42 4.25
N ALA A 74 -9.10 -7.39 4.57
CA ALA A 74 -9.48 -8.60 5.29
C ALA A 74 -10.04 -8.27 6.69
N LEU A 75 -9.39 -7.35 7.41
CA LEU A 75 -9.85 -6.89 8.74
C LEU A 75 -11.24 -6.24 8.68
N VAL A 76 -11.46 -5.35 7.71
CA VAL A 76 -12.76 -4.68 7.51
C VAL A 76 -13.83 -5.71 7.13
N THR A 77 -13.54 -6.58 6.16
CA THR A 77 -14.47 -7.63 5.72
C THR A 77 -14.85 -8.56 6.88
N HIS A 78 -13.87 -9.00 7.68
CA HIS A 78 -14.11 -9.82 8.86
C HIS A 78 -14.96 -9.10 9.91
N LYS A 79 -14.69 -7.82 10.18
CA LYS A 79 -15.49 -7.02 11.12
C LYS A 79 -16.94 -6.87 10.66
N LEU A 80 -17.18 -6.67 9.36
CA LEU A 80 -18.54 -6.59 8.82
C LEU A 80 -19.26 -7.95 8.89
N ARG A 81 -18.55 -9.05 8.67
CA ARG A 81 -19.09 -10.42 8.87
C ARG A 81 -19.45 -10.69 10.33
N GLN A 82 -18.60 -10.29 11.27
CA GLN A 82 -18.89 -10.44 12.71
C GLN A 82 -20.12 -9.64 13.15
N LYS A 83 -20.47 -8.56 12.44
CA LYS A 83 -21.70 -7.80 12.64
C LYS A 83 -22.93 -8.45 11.99
N GLY A 84 -22.79 -9.61 11.33
CA GLY A 84 -23.89 -10.32 10.70
C GLY A 84 -24.38 -9.73 9.37
N LEU A 85 -23.60 -8.86 8.72
CA LEU A 85 -24.04 -8.28 7.45
C LEU A 85 -23.99 -9.32 6.32
N PRO A 86 -24.98 -9.32 5.39
CA PRO A 86 -25.00 -10.23 4.26
C PRO A 86 -23.89 -9.91 3.27
N SER A 87 -23.44 -10.94 2.53
CA SER A 87 -22.31 -10.85 1.60
C SER A 87 -22.48 -9.74 0.55
N ASN A 88 -23.70 -9.50 0.05
CA ASN A 88 -23.99 -8.43 -0.92
C ASN A 88 -23.72 -7.04 -0.34
N GLN A 89 -24.10 -6.80 0.92
CA GLN A 89 -23.86 -5.52 1.58
C GLN A 89 -22.37 -5.31 1.87
N ILE A 90 -21.67 -6.36 2.29
CA ILE A 90 -20.21 -6.34 2.50
C ILE A 90 -19.50 -5.98 1.18
N ALA A 91 -19.87 -6.64 0.09
CA ALA A 91 -19.35 -6.36 -1.24
C ALA A 91 -19.62 -4.91 -1.65
N GLY A 92 -20.86 -4.44 -1.54
CA GLY A 92 -21.25 -3.08 -1.90
C GLY A 92 -20.45 -2.02 -1.14
N MET A 93 -20.30 -2.17 0.18
CA MET A 93 -19.51 -1.21 0.99
C MET A 93 -18.02 -1.24 0.64
N THR A 94 -17.45 -2.43 0.44
CA THR A 94 -16.01 -2.57 0.16
C THR A 94 -15.65 -2.13 -1.25
N ILE A 95 -16.49 -2.45 -2.24
CA ILE A 95 -16.37 -1.98 -3.63
C ILE A 95 -16.54 -0.47 -3.70
N ARG A 96 -17.58 0.10 -3.05
CA ARG A 96 -17.77 1.55 -2.99
C ARG A 96 -16.55 2.25 -2.39
N ARG A 97 -15.97 1.70 -1.32
CA ARG A 97 -14.75 2.25 -0.73
C ARG A 97 -13.55 2.16 -1.67
N GLY A 98 -13.42 1.08 -2.44
CA GLY A 98 -12.43 0.97 -3.51
C GLY A 98 -12.64 2.01 -4.61
N ALA A 99 -13.88 2.23 -5.03
CA ALA A 99 -14.25 3.26 -6.01
C ALA A 99 -13.96 4.68 -5.52
N GLU A 100 -14.18 4.97 -4.23
CA GLU A 100 -13.79 6.25 -3.62
C GLU A 100 -12.26 6.47 -3.71
N ILE A 101 -11.46 5.46 -3.39
CA ILE A 101 -9.99 5.56 -3.48
C ILE A 101 -9.53 5.70 -4.94
N PHE A 102 -10.16 4.98 -5.85
CA PHE A 102 -9.92 5.12 -7.28
C PHE A 102 -10.24 6.55 -7.78
N GLY A 103 -11.39 7.09 -7.38
CA GLY A 103 -11.79 8.46 -7.69
C GLY A 103 -10.84 9.51 -7.11
N LEU A 104 -10.34 9.29 -5.88
CA LEU A 104 -9.28 10.13 -5.30
C LEU A 104 -7.98 10.06 -6.10
N GLY A 105 -7.62 8.90 -6.65
CA GLY A 105 -6.49 8.77 -7.57
C GLY A 105 -6.67 9.59 -8.84
N LEU A 106 -7.85 9.55 -9.46
CA LEU A 106 -8.17 10.39 -10.63
C LEU A 106 -8.15 11.89 -10.29
N LEU A 107 -8.71 12.27 -9.15
CA LEU A 107 -8.71 13.66 -8.69
C LEU A 107 -7.29 14.17 -8.44
N PHE A 108 -6.43 13.31 -7.89
CA PHE A 108 -5.02 13.63 -7.66
C PHE A 108 -4.29 13.91 -8.98
N ARG A 109 -4.50 13.08 -10.02
CA ARG A 109 -3.95 13.31 -11.37
C ARG A 109 -4.46 14.62 -11.98
N LEU A 110 -5.75 14.92 -11.83
CA LEU A 110 -6.32 16.18 -12.29
C LEU A 110 -5.70 17.38 -11.58
N GLN A 111 -5.52 17.31 -10.25
CA GLN A 111 -4.87 18.37 -9.49
C GLN A 111 -3.43 18.59 -10.00
N GLU A 112 -2.62 17.53 -10.10
CA GLU A 112 -1.23 17.66 -10.56
C GLU A 112 -1.16 18.31 -11.95
N PHE A 113 -2.04 17.92 -12.87
CA PHE A 113 -2.12 18.51 -14.20
C PHE A 113 -2.45 20.00 -14.17
N LEU A 114 -3.40 20.42 -13.33
CA LEU A 114 -3.77 21.82 -13.17
C LEU A 114 -2.65 22.64 -12.51
N VAL A 115 -1.99 22.10 -11.48
CA VAL A 115 -0.86 22.74 -10.78
C VAL A 115 0.36 22.87 -11.69
N ALA A 116 0.57 21.90 -12.60
CA ALA A 116 1.65 21.96 -13.58
C ALA A 116 1.50 23.14 -14.57
N TRP A 117 0.30 23.73 -14.71
CA TRP A 117 0.04 24.95 -15.49
C TRP A 117 0.70 24.94 -16.88
N GLY A 118 0.37 23.92 -17.69
CA GLY A 118 0.84 23.78 -19.07
C GLY A 118 2.23 23.14 -19.23
N TRP A 119 2.93 22.81 -18.15
CA TRP A 119 4.22 22.10 -18.22
C TRP A 119 4.08 20.59 -18.42
N ALA A 120 2.91 20.03 -18.06
CA ALA A 120 2.63 18.61 -18.20
C ALA A 120 1.80 18.35 -19.47
N PRO A 121 2.13 17.30 -20.26
CA PRO A 121 1.30 16.89 -21.38
C PRO A 121 -0.06 16.39 -20.90
N TRP A 122 -1.11 16.56 -21.72
CA TRP A 122 -2.47 16.11 -21.38
C TRP A 122 -2.55 14.59 -21.12
N SER A 123 -1.64 13.81 -21.71
CA SER A 123 -1.57 12.36 -21.52
C SER A 123 -1.32 11.98 -20.06
N ASP A 124 -0.67 12.83 -19.27
CA ASP A 124 -0.39 12.56 -17.85
C ASP A 124 -1.67 12.45 -17.00
N LEU A 125 -2.80 13.01 -17.45
CA LEU A 125 -4.12 12.81 -16.81
C LEU A 125 -4.53 11.34 -16.75
N PHE A 126 -4.11 10.55 -17.74
CA PHE A 126 -4.42 9.13 -17.87
C PHE A 126 -3.27 8.23 -17.40
N ARG A 127 -2.25 8.80 -16.73
CA ARG A 127 -1.20 8.02 -16.10
C ARG A 127 -1.79 7.17 -14.97
N VAL A 128 -1.51 5.87 -14.99
CA VAL A 128 -1.98 4.94 -13.95
C VAL A 128 -1.07 4.97 -12.74
N ASP A 129 -1.60 5.46 -11.63
CA ASP A 129 -0.90 5.67 -10.37
C ASP A 129 -1.27 4.61 -9.31
N VAL A 130 -0.49 4.53 -8.24
CA VAL A 130 -0.64 3.58 -7.15
C VAL A 130 -2.01 3.70 -6.45
N LEU A 131 -2.57 4.91 -6.36
CA LEU A 131 -3.92 5.10 -5.78
C LEU A 131 -4.99 4.44 -6.64
N ASN A 132 -4.89 4.58 -7.98
CA ASN A 132 -5.84 3.92 -8.87
C ASN A 132 -5.78 2.41 -8.68
N ILE A 133 -4.58 1.85 -8.56
CA ILE A 133 -4.45 0.40 -8.46
C ILE A 133 -4.82 -0.17 -7.10
N ILE A 134 -4.62 0.58 -6.01
CA ILE A 134 -5.18 0.25 -4.69
C ILE A 134 -6.71 0.19 -4.78
N GLY A 135 -7.34 1.22 -5.37
CA GLY A 135 -8.80 1.29 -5.53
C GLY A 135 -9.36 0.14 -6.36
N LEU A 136 -8.78 -0.12 -7.54
CA LEU A 136 -9.16 -1.26 -8.40
C LEU A 136 -8.96 -2.61 -7.70
N SER A 137 -7.82 -2.81 -7.04
CA SER A 137 -7.55 -4.04 -6.29
C SER A 137 -8.60 -4.27 -5.20
N MET A 138 -9.01 -3.22 -4.47
CA MET A 138 -10.07 -3.32 -3.46
C MET A 138 -11.43 -3.71 -4.06
N MET A 139 -11.79 -3.17 -5.22
CA MET A 139 -13.02 -3.56 -5.91
C MET A 139 -12.98 -5.03 -6.35
N LEU A 140 -11.86 -5.49 -6.92
CA LEU A 140 -11.65 -6.88 -7.30
C LEU A 140 -11.67 -7.83 -6.09
N MET A 141 -11.05 -7.43 -4.97
CA MET A 141 -11.10 -8.20 -3.72
C MET A 141 -12.52 -8.28 -3.15
N GLY A 142 -13.30 -7.20 -3.24
CA GLY A 142 -14.72 -7.19 -2.85
C GLY A 142 -15.57 -8.15 -3.67
N LEU A 143 -15.38 -8.15 -4.99
CA LEU A 143 -16.02 -9.10 -5.89
C LEU A 143 -15.58 -10.54 -5.59
N GLY A 144 -14.29 -10.79 -5.41
CA GLY A 144 -13.76 -12.12 -5.10
C GLY A 144 -14.24 -12.67 -3.77
N CYS A 145 -14.29 -11.82 -2.73
CA CYS A 145 -14.85 -12.20 -1.43
C CYS A 145 -16.35 -12.49 -1.53
N TRP A 146 -17.09 -11.67 -2.28
CA TRP A 146 -18.52 -11.89 -2.55
C TRP A 146 -18.78 -13.23 -3.23
N MET A 147 -18.09 -13.51 -4.34
CA MET A 147 -18.21 -14.78 -5.07
C MET A 147 -17.89 -15.97 -4.15
N THR A 148 -16.78 -15.87 -3.40
CA THR A 148 -16.36 -16.92 -2.47
C THR A 148 -17.44 -17.21 -1.43
N LEU A 149 -18.01 -16.16 -0.81
CA LEU A 149 -19.05 -16.31 0.20
C LEU A 149 -20.40 -16.75 -0.38
N ALA A 150 -20.70 -16.42 -1.63
CA ALA A 150 -21.91 -16.86 -2.31
C ALA A 150 -21.88 -18.35 -2.65
N VAL A 151 -20.72 -18.85 -3.10
CA VAL A 151 -20.49 -20.26 -3.47
C VAL A 151 -20.31 -21.15 -2.22
N THR A 152 -19.54 -20.68 -1.23
CA THR A 152 -19.19 -21.49 -0.06
C THR A 152 -20.22 -21.31 1.06
N ARG A 153 -21.30 -22.09 0.98
CA ARG A 153 -22.37 -22.07 2.00
C ARG A 153 -22.00 -22.81 3.30
N SER A 154 -21.01 -23.70 3.24
CA SER A 154 -20.56 -24.52 4.39
C SER A 154 -19.25 -24.00 4.99
N ALA A 155 -19.03 -24.28 6.28
CA ALA A 155 -17.74 -24.06 6.91
C ALA A 155 -16.66 -24.96 6.27
N PRO A 156 -15.39 -24.49 6.09
CA PRO A 156 -14.81 -23.27 6.64
C PRO A 156 -14.63 -22.13 5.60
N GLN A 157 -15.61 -21.21 5.49
CA GLN A 157 -15.56 -20.03 4.61
C GLN A 157 -14.26 -19.19 4.70
N ARG A 158 -13.60 -19.16 5.86
CA ARG A 158 -12.33 -18.43 6.06
C ARG A 158 -11.19 -19.03 5.24
N LEU A 159 -11.10 -20.37 5.19
CA LEU A 159 -10.09 -21.07 4.41
C LEU A 159 -10.27 -20.77 2.93
N TRP A 160 -11.51 -20.78 2.45
CA TRP A 160 -11.83 -20.41 1.08
C TRP A 160 -11.46 -18.96 0.76
N LEU A 161 -11.67 -18.01 1.68
CA LEU A 161 -11.21 -16.62 1.47
C LEU A 161 -9.68 -16.50 1.41
N VAL A 162 -8.95 -17.26 2.23
CA VAL A 162 -7.49 -17.34 2.16
C VAL A 162 -7.06 -17.95 0.82
N ALA A 163 -7.68 -19.05 0.42
CA ALA A 163 -7.39 -19.75 -0.83
C ALA A 163 -7.69 -18.88 -2.06
N THR A 164 -8.82 -18.17 -2.09
CA THR A 164 -9.15 -17.21 -3.15
C THR A 164 -8.12 -16.09 -3.20
N GLY A 165 -7.72 -15.53 -2.05
CA GLY A 165 -6.70 -14.49 -2.00
C GLY A 165 -5.34 -14.97 -2.55
N ALA A 166 -4.87 -16.11 -2.08
CA ALA A 166 -3.59 -16.70 -2.51
C ALA A 166 -3.65 -17.12 -4.00
N GLY A 167 -4.76 -17.74 -4.42
CA GLY A 167 -5.00 -18.17 -5.79
C GLY A 167 -5.02 -17.00 -6.77
N MET A 168 -5.69 -15.89 -6.43
CA MET A 168 -5.69 -14.69 -7.26
C MET A 168 -4.30 -14.03 -7.33
N ALA A 169 -3.54 -14.00 -6.23
CA ALA A 169 -2.17 -13.50 -6.26
C ALA A 169 -1.26 -14.33 -7.20
N ILE A 170 -1.37 -15.66 -7.14
CA ILE A 170 -0.66 -16.59 -8.02
C ILE A 170 -1.12 -16.40 -9.47
N LEU A 171 -2.43 -16.34 -9.72
CA LEU A 171 -2.99 -16.14 -11.05
C LEU A 171 -2.49 -14.84 -11.69
N ILE A 172 -2.55 -13.72 -10.96
CA ILE A 172 -2.03 -12.42 -11.42
C ILE A 172 -0.54 -12.54 -11.74
N SER A 173 0.24 -13.17 -10.86
CA SER A 173 1.67 -13.38 -11.08
C SER A 173 1.95 -14.19 -12.36
N LEU A 174 1.21 -15.28 -12.59
CA LEU A 174 1.41 -16.17 -13.75
C LEU A 174 0.93 -15.55 -15.07
N LEU A 175 -0.10 -14.70 -15.03
CA LEU A 175 -0.61 -13.99 -16.20
C LEU A 175 0.21 -12.75 -16.56
N THR A 176 1.00 -12.21 -15.64
CA THR A 176 1.76 -10.96 -15.85
C THR A 176 2.69 -11.03 -17.07
N PRO A 177 3.58 -12.04 -17.23
CA PRO A 177 4.44 -12.11 -18.42
C PRO A 177 3.66 -12.13 -19.73
N VAL A 178 2.56 -12.88 -19.76
CA VAL A 178 1.72 -13.05 -20.96
C VAL A 178 1.06 -11.73 -21.35
N LEU A 179 0.48 -11.01 -20.38
CA LEU A 179 -0.19 -9.72 -20.60
C LEU A 179 0.76 -8.56 -20.92
N TRP A 180 2.04 -8.71 -20.57
CA TRP A 180 3.09 -7.75 -20.91
C TRP A 180 3.74 -8.03 -22.27
N THR A 181 3.69 -9.27 -22.77
CA THR A 181 4.44 -9.67 -23.97
C THR A 181 3.53 -10.21 -25.08
N THR A 182 3.07 -11.45 -24.94
CA THR A 182 2.48 -12.24 -26.03
C THR A 182 1.00 -11.97 -26.24
N TRP A 183 0.23 -11.79 -25.18
CA TRP A 183 -1.23 -11.55 -25.24
C TRP A 183 -1.58 -10.14 -24.75
N ARG A 184 -0.94 -9.14 -25.35
CA ARG A 184 -1.27 -7.74 -25.08
C ARG A 184 -2.64 -7.39 -25.68
N PRO A 185 -3.54 -6.77 -24.91
CA PRO A 185 -4.86 -6.38 -25.40
C PRO A 185 -4.79 -5.09 -26.23
N ARG A 186 -4.07 -5.12 -27.36
CA ARG A 186 -3.82 -3.98 -28.27
C ARG A 186 -5.09 -3.41 -28.92
N TRP A 187 -6.21 -4.11 -28.80
CA TRP A 187 -7.53 -3.66 -29.23
C TRP A 187 -8.13 -2.62 -28.28
N LEU A 188 -7.62 -2.50 -27.06
CA LEU A 188 -8.02 -1.44 -26.13
C LEU A 188 -7.29 -0.13 -26.46
N PRO A 189 -7.94 1.03 -26.31
CA PRO A 189 -7.25 2.30 -26.35
C PRO A 189 -6.25 2.38 -25.19
N TRP A 190 -5.13 3.06 -25.42
CA TRP A 190 -4.01 3.10 -24.47
C TRP A 190 -4.39 3.51 -23.02
N PRO A 191 -5.39 4.39 -22.74
CA PRO A 191 -5.75 4.70 -21.37
C PRO A 191 -6.31 3.49 -20.60
N LEU A 192 -6.99 2.58 -21.30
CA LEU A 192 -7.54 1.36 -20.71
C LEU A 192 -6.50 0.23 -20.66
N GLU A 193 -5.72 0.04 -21.74
CA GLU A 193 -4.63 -0.94 -21.75
C GLU A 193 -3.61 -0.63 -20.63
N SER A 194 -3.37 0.65 -20.33
CA SER A 194 -2.49 1.07 -19.24
C SER A 194 -2.86 0.54 -17.87
N TYR A 195 -4.15 0.25 -17.61
CA TYR A 195 -4.57 -0.38 -16.36
C TYR A 195 -4.24 -1.87 -16.30
N ILE A 196 -4.00 -2.52 -17.44
CA ILE A 196 -3.69 -3.95 -17.52
C ILE A 196 -2.18 -4.17 -17.45
N ASN A 197 -1.41 -3.49 -18.30
CA ASN A 197 0.03 -3.73 -18.47
C ASN A 197 0.88 -2.44 -18.52
N GLY A 198 0.29 -1.27 -18.29
CA GLY A 198 1.05 -0.03 -18.10
C GLY A 198 1.71 0.51 -19.37
N VAL A 199 1.02 0.50 -20.51
CA VAL A 199 1.62 0.94 -21.79
C VAL A 199 1.73 2.45 -21.98
N HIS A 200 0.84 3.21 -21.34
CA HIS A 200 0.66 4.64 -21.60
C HIS A 200 0.55 4.95 -23.10
N ASN A 201 0.89 6.17 -23.53
CA ASN A 201 0.94 6.55 -24.94
C ASN A 201 2.19 6.04 -25.69
N LEU A 202 3.01 5.18 -25.07
CA LEU A 202 4.27 4.67 -25.64
C LEU A 202 4.08 3.32 -26.34
N ASN A 203 2.89 2.74 -26.28
CA ASN A 203 2.54 1.43 -26.85
C ASN A 203 3.48 0.29 -26.39
N GLN A 204 4.12 0.45 -25.24
CA GLN A 204 4.99 -0.56 -24.62
C GLN A 204 4.84 -0.46 -23.10
N PRO A 205 4.76 -1.59 -22.38
CA PRO A 205 4.70 -1.59 -20.91
C PRO A 205 5.85 -0.81 -20.27
N GLN A 206 5.53 0.01 -19.27
CA GLN A 206 6.48 0.86 -18.57
C GLN A 206 6.60 0.46 -17.11
N SER A 207 7.84 0.31 -16.64
CA SER A 207 8.15 -0.16 -15.28
C SER A 207 7.86 0.86 -14.18
N TRP A 208 7.72 2.14 -14.53
CA TRP A 208 7.40 3.23 -13.59
C TRP A 208 5.89 3.46 -13.39
N LEU A 209 5.04 2.64 -14.02
CA LEU A 209 3.58 2.70 -13.87
C LEU A 209 3.06 1.58 -12.97
N PHE A 210 1.83 1.75 -12.49
CA PHE A 210 1.18 0.83 -11.54
C PHE A 210 -0.04 0.10 -12.14
N PRO A 211 0.10 -0.71 -13.21
CA PRO A 211 -1.01 -1.51 -13.76
C PRO A 211 -1.47 -2.65 -12.83
N LEU A 212 -2.56 -3.34 -13.18
CA LEU A 212 -3.07 -4.49 -12.43
C LEU A 212 -2.05 -5.63 -12.37
N PHE A 213 -1.37 -5.88 -13.48
CA PHE A 213 -0.39 -6.95 -13.59
C PHE A 213 1.02 -6.35 -13.51
N PRO A 214 1.85 -6.65 -12.49
CA PRO A 214 1.61 -7.60 -11.39
C PRO A 214 1.01 -7.00 -10.11
N TRP A 215 0.86 -5.67 -10.02
CA TRP A 215 0.73 -4.98 -8.74
C TRP A 215 -0.46 -5.42 -7.88
N ALA A 216 -1.62 -5.72 -8.48
CA ALA A 216 -2.79 -6.20 -7.74
C ALA A 216 -2.52 -7.52 -7.00
N GLY A 217 -1.55 -8.33 -7.45
CA GLY A 217 -1.15 -9.56 -6.79
C GLY A 217 -0.65 -9.32 -5.36
N PHE A 218 0.02 -8.20 -5.08
CA PHE A 218 0.47 -7.86 -3.72
C PHE A 218 -0.71 -7.58 -2.79
N ALA A 219 -1.77 -6.95 -3.29
CA ALA A 219 -2.99 -6.72 -2.53
C ALA A 219 -3.70 -8.04 -2.19
N PHE A 220 -3.80 -8.95 -3.16
CA PHE A 220 -4.37 -10.28 -2.93
C PHE A 220 -3.52 -11.16 -2.00
N ALA A 221 -2.18 -11.06 -2.06
CA ALA A 221 -1.30 -11.70 -1.09
C ALA A 221 -1.56 -11.16 0.34
N GLY A 222 -1.72 -9.83 0.45
CA GLY A 222 -2.12 -9.19 1.71
C GLY A 222 -3.49 -9.63 2.21
N LEU A 223 -4.45 -9.82 1.32
CA LEU A 223 -5.79 -10.33 1.65
C LEU A 223 -5.71 -11.73 2.27
N ALA A 224 -4.95 -12.63 1.64
CA ALA A 224 -4.75 -13.99 2.11
C ALA A 224 -4.12 -14.02 3.51
N VAL A 225 -3.03 -13.25 3.70
CA VAL A 225 -2.34 -13.12 4.99
C VAL A 225 -3.27 -12.52 6.04
N GLY A 226 -4.04 -11.48 5.68
CA GLY A 226 -4.99 -10.84 6.58
C GLY A 226 -6.04 -11.81 7.11
N PHE A 227 -6.65 -12.64 6.24
CA PHE A 227 -7.60 -13.67 6.69
C PHE A 227 -6.95 -14.81 7.47
N ALA A 228 -5.70 -15.19 7.15
CA ALA A 228 -4.96 -16.21 7.90
C ALA A 228 -4.67 -15.75 9.35
N LEU A 229 -4.21 -14.50 9.53
CA LEU A 229 -3.97 -13.88 10.83
C LEU A 229 -5.24 -13.69 11.66
N LEU A 230 -6.40 -13.61 11.01
CA LEU A 230 -7.69 -13.53 11.66
C LEU A 230 -8.20 -14.88 12.19
N SER A 231 -7.48 -15.99 11.98
CA SER A 231 -7.84 -17.30 12.54
C SER A 231 -7.82 -17.31 14.08
N ASP A 232 -8.69 -18.10 14.71
CA ASP A 232 -8.73 -18.18 16.17
C ASP A 232 -7.44 -18.77 16.73
N TRP A 233 -6.85 -19.72 16.00
CA TRP A 233 -5.51 -20.25 16.27
C TRP A 233 -4.45 -19.15 16.20
N ALA A 234 -4.46 -18.34 15.14
CA ALA A 234 -3.44 -17.29 14.98
C ALA A 234 -3.54 -16.21 16.05
N ARG A 235 -4.76 -15.85 16.47
CA ARG A 235 -4.97 -14.90 17.57
C ARG A 235 -4.50 -15.45 18.92
N ARG A 236 -4.65 -16.75 19.17
CA ARG A 236 -4.16 -17.41 20.39
C ARG A 236 -2.64 -17.58 20.41
N ARG A 237 -2.04 -17.81 19.24
CA ARG A 237 -0.60 -18.04 19.06
C ARG A 237 0.00 -16.99 18.13
N GLU A 238 -0.14 -15.73 18.50
CA GLU A 238 0.20 -14.59 17.63
C GLU A 238 1.67 -14.63 17.21
N ALA A 239 2.62 -14.69 18.15
CA ALA A 239 4.05 -14.72 17.83
C ALA A 239 4.45 -15.91 16.93
N LEU A 240 3.90 -17.10 17.20
CA LEU A 240 4.13 -18.27 16.35
C LEU A 240 3.56 -18.07 14.94
N SER A 241 2.40 -17.42 14.81
CA SER A 241 1.78 -17.16 13.51
C SER A 241 2.62 -16.22 12.66
N PHE A 242 3.16 -15.16 13.24
CA PHE A 242 4.10 -14.27 12.56
C PHE A 242 5.41 -15.00 12.23
N ALA A 243 5.93 -15.83 13.12
CA ALA A 243 7.13 -16.64 12.85
C ALA A 243 6.91 -17.62 11.68
N LEU A 244 5.75 -18.29 11.63
CA LEU A 244 5.37 -19.15 10.51
C LEU A 244 5.20 -18.36 9.21
N LEU A 245 4.60 -17.17 9.24
CA LEU A 245 4.55 -16.30 8.06
C LEU A 245 5.95 -15.91 7.58
N GLY A 246 6.87 -15.60 8.49
CA GLY A 246 8.27 -15.35 8.15
C GLY A 246 8.97 -16.57 7.55
N ALA A 247 8.73 -17.76 8.11
CA ALA A 247 9.26 -19.02 7.57
C ALA A 247 8.71 -19.31 6.17
N VAL A 248 7.41 -19.10 5.94
CA VAL A 248 6.80 -19.15 4.60
C VAL A 248 7.45 -18.13 3.68
N GLY A 249 7.69 -16.90 4.15
CA GLY A 249 8.36 -15.87 3.36
C GLY A 249 9.78 -16.26 2.93
N ALA A 250 10.59 -16.80 3.85
CA ALA A 250 11.90 -17.35 3.53
C ALA A 250 11.81 -18.52 2.54
N GLY A 251 10.85 -19.43 2.75
CA GLY A 251 10.57 -20.55 1.85
C GLY A 251 10.21 -20.09 0.43
N LEU A 252 9.37 -19.06 0.29
CA LEU A 252 9.02 -18.46 -1.01
C LEU A 252 10.25 -17.89 -1.73
N ILE A 253 11.13 -17.20 -1.00
CA ILE A 253 12.37 -16.65 -1.57
C ILE A 253 13.29 -17.77 -2.09
N LEU A 254 13.49 -18.81 -1.29
CA LEU A 254 14.33 -19.94 -1.65
C LEU A 254 13.74 -20.72 -2.83
N PHE A 255 12.44 -21.02 -2.77
CA PHE A 255 11.70 -21.69 -3.84
C PHE A 255 11.78 -20.90 -5.14
N ALA A 256 11.52 -19.60 -5.11
CA ALA A 256 11.57 -18.76 -6.30
C ALA A 256 12.97 -18.68 -6.92
N ARG A 257 14.04 -18.62 -6.11
CA ARG A 257 15.43 -18.65 -6.59
C ARG A 257 15.79 -20.00 -7.20
N TRP A 258 15.31 -21.10 -6.62
CA TRP A 258 15.50 -22.43 -7.19
C TRP A 258 14.71 -22.61 -8.49
N PHE A 259 13.48 -22.09 -8.54
CA PHE A 259 12.59 -22.17 -9.69
C PHE A 259 13.12 -21.36 -10.89
N ASP A 260 13.63 -20.15 -10.65
CA ASP A 260 14.20 -19.30 -11.71
C ASP A 260 15.46 -19.91 -12.37
N LYS A 261 16.19 -20.75 -11.62
CA LYS A 261 17.38 -21.48 -12.10
C LYS A 261 17.06 -22.73 -12.92
N GLN A 262 15.79 -23.14 -13.00
CA GLN A 262 15.43 -24.30 -13.81
C GLN A 262 15.68 -24.04 -15.30
N PRO A 263 16.11 -25.05 -16.06
CA PRO A 263 16.41 -24.91 -17.49
C PRO A 263 15.14 -24.68 -18.32
N THR A 264 13.99 -25.12 -17.83
CA THR A 264 12.70 -24.99 -18.51
C THR A 264 12.20 -23.55 -18.46
N LYS A 265 11.99 -22.94 -19.63
CA LYS A 265 11.40 -21.62 -19.75
C LYS A 265 9.90 -21.74 -19.98
N LEU A 266 9.11 -21.29 -19.00
CA LEU A 266 7.64 -21.29 -19.09
C LEU A 266 7.08 -20.24 -20.06
N TYR A 267 7.82 -19.15 -20.28
CA TYR A 267 7.39 -18.00 -21.07
C TYR A 267 8.36 -17.72 -22.21
N ALA A 268 7.82 -17.18 -23.30
CA ALA A 268 8.62 -16.80 -24.48
C ALA A 268 9.58 -15.62 -24.19
N GLY A 269 9.18 -14.69 -23.34
CA GLY A 269 10.00 -13.56 -22.89
C GLY A 269 10.47 -13.75 -21.45
N TYR A 270 11.74 -13.40 -21.16
CA TYR A 270 12.29 -13.38 -19.81
C TYR A 270 12.58 -11.95 -19.38
N ASP A 271 11.80 -11.45 -18.42
CA ASP A 271 12.08 -10.21 -17.69
C ASP A 271 11.93 -10.48 -16.20
N PHE A 272 13.07 -10.68 -15.54
CA PHE A 272 13.13 -11.02 -14.12
C PHE A 272 12.58 -9.89 -13.24
N TRP A 273 12.87 -8.63 -13.54
CA TRP A 273 12.64 -7.53 -12.60
C TRP A 273 11.23 -6.95 -12.66
N HIS A 274 10.49 -7.18 -13.76
CA HIS A 274 9.17 -6.56 -13.93
C HIS A 274 8.03 -7.57 -14.02
N THR A 275 8.24 -8.70 -14.71
CA THR A 275 7.13 -9.61 -15.04
C THR A 275 7.27 -11.01 -14.45
N SER A 276 8.47 -11.42 -14.05
CA SER A 276 8.75 -12.77 -13.57
C SER A 276 7.93 -13.19 -12.34
N PRO A 277 7.26 -14.36 -12.38
CA PRO A 277 6.62 -14.92 -11.20
C PRO A 277 7.58 -15.22 -10.06
N SER A 278 8.81 -15.63 -10.36
CA SER A 278 9.86 -15.87 -9.36
C SER A 278 10.15 -14.59 -8.58
N PHE A 279 10.28 -13.46 -9.29
CA PHE A 279 10.54 -12.19 -8.64
C PHE A 279 9.36 -11.66 -7.84
N PHE A 280 8.13 -11.87 -8.32
CA PHE A 280 6.92 -11.61 -7.53
C PHE A 280 6.91 -12.40 -6.22
N LEU A 281 7.22 -13.71 -6.25
CA LEU A 281 7.30 -14.55 -5.05
C LEU A 281 8.40 -14.10 -4.09
N ILE A 282 9.58 -13.71 -4.60
CA ILE A 282 10.65 -13.11 -3.78
C ILE A 282 10.14 -11.87 -3.06
N ARG A 283 9.45 -10.96 -3.78
CA ARG A 283 8.89 -9.75 -3.17
C ARG A 283 7.82 -10.06 -2.12
N VAL A 284 6.91 -11.00 -2.38
CA VAL A 284 5.94 -11.45 -1.37
C VAL A 284 6.67 -12.02 -0.15
N GLY A 285 7.72 -12.83 -0.34
CA GLY A 285 8.53 -13.35 0.76
C GLY A 285 9.22 -12.27 1.57
N ILE A 286 9.76 -11.24 0.92
CA ILE A 286 10.34 -10.06 1.58
C ILE A 286 9.27 -9.32 2.40
N LEU A 287 8.06 -9.13 1.85
CA LEU A 287 6.96 -8.48 2.58
C LEU A 287 6.56 -9.25 3.84
N LEU A 288 6.56 -10.59 3.80
CA LEU A 288 6.29 -11.44 4.97
C LEU A 288 7.40 -11.34 6.02
N LEU A 289 8.67 -11.29 5.60
CA LEU A 289 9.80 -11.09 6.50
C LEU A 289 9.78 -9.69 7.14
N ILE A 290 9.44 -8.65 6.37
CA ILE A 290 9.24 -7.29 6.89
C ILE A 290 8.09 -7.28 7.91
N LEU A 291 6.98 -7.95 7.61
CA LEU A 291 5.84 -8.05 8.52
C LEU A 291 6.25 -8.73 9.85
N LEU A 292 7.02 -9.83 9.81
CA LEU A 292 7.58 -10.47 11.00
C LEU A 292 8.52 -9.53 11.77
N ALA A 293 9.46 -8.88 11.07
CA ALA A 293 10.43 -7.99 11.70
C ALA A 293 9.76 -6.82 12.41
N ILE A 294 8.75 -6.20 11.78
CA ILE A 294 7.98 -5.10 12.36
C ILE A 294 7.11 -5.59 13.51
N TYR A 295 6.49 -6.77 13.39
CA TYR A 295 5.76 -7.36 14.51
C TYR A 295 6.68 -7.55 15.72
N ALA A 296 7.85 -8.14 15.53
CA ALA A 296 8.85 -8.33 16.58
C ALA A 296 9.30 -6.99 17.18
N TRP A 297 9.55 -5.98 16.33
CA TRP A 297 9.94 -4.63 16.74
C TRP A 297 8.85 -3.91 17.55
N CYS A 298 7.58 -4.05 17.17
CA CYS A 298 6.47 -3.47 17.91
C CYS A 298 6.15 -4.24 19.21
N ARG A 299 6.39 -5.55 19.24
CA ARG A 299 6.06 -6.43 20.37
C ARG A 299 7.13 -6.42 21.46
N TRP A 300 8.39 -6.45 21.07
CA TRP A 300 9.54 -6.57 21.99
C TRP A 300 10.54 -5.43 21.90
N GLY A 301 10.47 -4.60 20.85
CA GLY A 301 11.32 -3.45 20.67
C GLY A 301 10.68 -2.13 21.10
N LEU A 302 11.26 -1.03 20.63
CA LEU A 302 10.80 0.34 20.94
C LEU A 302 9.70 0.84 19.99
N GLY A 303 9.21 0.01 19.07
CA GLY A 303 8.34 0.47 17.97
C GLY A 303 7.03 1.14 18.41
N THR A 304 6.58 0.85 19.62
CA THR A 304 5.37 1.41 20.24
C THR A 304 5.63 2.10 21.58
N LEU A 305 6.89 2.21 22.00
CA LEU A 305 7.23 2.88 23.25
C LEU A 305 7.24 4.40 23.04
N GLY A 306 6.29 5.08 23.68
CA GLY A 306 6.13 6.53 23.58
C GLY A 306 5.63 6.99 22.20
N PHE A 307 6.16 8.12 21.73
CA PHE A 307 5.80 8.66 20.41
C PHE A 307 6.51 7.89 19.29
N SER A 308 5.74 7.36 18.34
CA SER A 308 6.25 6.62 17.19
C SER A 308 5.99 7.39 15.89
N PRO A 309 7.02 8.02 15.28
CA PRO A 309 6.88 8.77 14.02
C PRO A 309 6.33 7.92 12.87
N PHE A 310 6.71 6.65 12.81
CA PHE A 310 6.25 5.72 11.78
C PHE A 310 4.76 5.42 11.91
N VAL A 311 4.27 5.15 13.13
CA VAL A 311 2.83 4.98 13.37
C VAL A 311 2.06 6.24 12.99
N GLN A 312 2.59 7.41 13.39
CA GLN A 312 1.98 8.71 13.08
C GLN A 312 1.86 8.95 11.57
N LEU A 313 2.95 8.74 10.81
CA LEU A 313 2.94 8.83 9.34
C LEU A 313 2.01 7.80 8.70
N GLY A 314 1.98 6.57 9.23
CA GLY A 314 1.08 5.52 8.75
C GLY A 314 -0.40 5.87 8.90
N GLN A 315 -0.80 6.49 10.00
CA GLN A 315 -2.20 6.90 10.22
C GLN A 315 -2.67 7.99 9.25
N THR A 316 -1.73 8.77 8.69
CA THR A 316 -2.02 9.86 7.76
C THR A 316 -1.43 9.64 6.37
N SER A 317 -1.11 8.40 6.01
CA SER A 317 -0.33 8.05 4.81
C SER A 317 -0.83 8.70 3.52
N LEU A 318 -2.14 8.80 3.32
CA LEU A 318 -2.74 9.42 2.14
C LEU A 318 -2.45 10.93 2.06
N LEU A 319 -2.45 11.64 3.19
CA LEU A 319 -2.15 13.07 3.23
C LEU A 319 -0.67 13.32 2.93
N VAL A 320 0.21 12.60 3.61
CA VAL A 320 1.64 12.78 3.41
C VAL A 320 2.05 12.32 2.00
N TYR A 321 1.38 11.31 1.44
CA TYR A 321 1.46 10.95 0.03
C TYR A 321 1.11 12.13 -0.88
N TRP A 322 -0.05 12.73 -0.68
CA TRP A 322 -0.53 13.80 -1.55
C TRP A 322 0.41 15.01 -1.54
N ILE A 323 0.83 15.43 -0.34
CA ILE A 323 1.59 16.68 -0.17
C ILE A 323 3.06 16.52 -0.59
N HIS A 324 3.70 15.38 -0.28
CA HIS A 324 5.14 15.25 -0.57
C HIS A 324 5.44 15.24 -2.07
N ILE A 325 4.54 14.73 -2.92
CA ILE A 325 4.75 14.71 -4.37
C ILE A 325 4.91 16.13 -4.91
N GLU A 326 4.12 17.09 -4.43
CA GLU A 326 4.20 18.48 -4.87
C GLU A 326 5.55 19.13 -4.51
N PHE A 327 6.10 18.79 -3.34
CA PHE A 327 7.40 19.30 -2.88
C PHE A 327 8.61 18.59 -3.49
N VAL A 328 8.40 17.48 -4.20
CA VAL A 328 9.50 16.68 -4.79
C VAL A 328 9.45 16.74 -6.31
N TYR A 329 8.32 16.38 -6.92
CA TYR A 329 8.11 16.36 -8.37
C TYR A 329 7.29 17.55 -8.88
N GLY A 330 6.52 18.22 -8.03
CA GLY A 330 5.70 19.37 -8.43
C GLY A 330 6.52 20.59 -8.84
N ARG A 331 5.80 21.67 -9.17
CA ARG A 331 6.41 22.96 -9.53
C ARG A 331 7.18 23.57 -8.37
N PHE A 332 6.70 23.37 -7.15
CA PHE A 332 7.28 23.90 -5.90
C PHE A 332 8.28 22.91 -5.28
N SER A 333 9.08 22.24 -6.11
CA SER A 333 10.10 21.32 -5.60
C SER A 333 11.09 22.06 -4.72
N ILE A 334 11.37 21.52 -3.51
CA ILE A 334 12.23 22.20 -2.53
C ILE A 334 13.71 22.24 -2.95
N LEU A 335 14.11 21.35 -3.86
CA LEU A 335 15.45 21.30 -4.42
C LEU A 335 15.39 21.24 -5.95
N PRO A 336 16.41 21.76 -6.65
CA PRO A 336 16.51 21.64 -8.10
C PRO A 336 16.49 20.17 -8.55
N LYS A 337 15.65 19.86 -9.53
CA LYS A 337 15.53 18.51 -10.10
C LYS A 337 16.76 18.17 -10.92
N ARG A 338 17.24 16.93 -10.78
CA ARG A 338 18.37 16.36 -11.54
C ARG A 338 19.68 17.17 -11.49
N ALA A 339 19.93 17.88 -10.40
CA ALA A 339 21.08 18.80 -10.31
C ALA A 339 21.89 18.71 -9.02
N VAL A 340 21.40 18.05 -7.96
CA VAL A 340 22.06 18.09 -6.65
C VAL A 340 22.84 16.81 -6.32
N THR A 341 23.78 16.94 -5.38
CA THR A 341 24.61 15.83 -4.87
C THR A 341 23.85 14.97 -3.85
N ILE A 342 24.42 13.82 -3.50
CA ILE A 342 23.86 12.89 -2.51
C ILE A 342 23.62 13.60 -1.17
N ARG A 343 24.62 14.33 -0.65
CA ARG A 343 24.52 15.03 0.64
C ARG A 343 23.35 16.01 0.66
N THR A 344 23.21 16.83 -0.37
CA THR A 344 22.12 17.82 -0.46
C THR A 344 20.76 17.13 -0.57
N ALA A 345 20.64 16.08 -1.39
CA ALA A 345 19.40 15.32 -1.50
C ALA A 345 19.02 14.62 -0.18
N SER A 346 19.99 14.09 0.57
CA SER A 346 19.74 13.46 1.88
C SER A 346 19.26 14.48 2.93
N LEU A 347 19.79 15.70 2.92
CA LEU A 347 19.29 16.79 3.77
C LEU A 347 17.86 17.20 3.37
N GLY A 348 17.58 17.29 2.07
CA GLY A 348 16.23 17.53 1.56
C GLY A 348 15.25 16.42 1.97
N LEU A 349 15.67 15.16 1.92
CA LEU A 349 14.86 14.02 2.35
C LEU A 349 14.53 14.11 3.84
N LEU A 350 15.51 14.44 4.68
CA LEU A 350 15.27 14.66 6.11
C LEU A 350 14.25 15.79 6.32
N ALA A 351 14.39 16.90 5.61
CA ALA A 351 13.45 18.03 5.68
C ALA A 351 12.02 17.61 5.26
N ILE A 352 11.87 16.83 4.19
CA ILE A 352 10.56 16.29 3.77
C ILE A 352 9.99 15.36 4.85
N CYS A 353 10.78 14.42 5.38
CA CYS A 353 10.32 13.51 6.44
C CYS A 353 9.81 14.28 7.68
N LEU A 354 10.57 15.27 8.15
CA LEU A 354 10.18 16.09 9.30
C LEU A 354 8.95 16.95 9.01
N SER A 355 8.87 17.55 7.81
CA SER A 355 7.72 18.37 7.40
C SER A 355 6.45 17.53 7.29
N MET A 356 6.53 16.34 6.69
CA MET A 356 5.39 15.41 6.59
C MET A 356 4.95 14.92 7.97
N LEU A 357 5.91 14.65 8.88
CA LEU A 357 5.60 14.29 10.26
C LEU A 357 4.89 15.43 11.00
N PHE A 358 5.36 16.66 10.84
CA PHE A 358 4.74 17.84 11.43
C PHE A 358 3.32 18.07 10.91
N ILE A 359 3.10 18.01 9.59
CA ILE A 359 1.77 18.13 8.98
C ILE A 359 0.86 16.99 9.45
N SER A 360 1.38 15.77 9.58
CA SER A 360 0.64 14.65 10.16
C SER A 360 0.16 14.96 11.57
N LEU A 361 1.06 15.44 12.44
CA LEU A 361 0.75 15.83 13.82
C LEU A 361 -0.32 16.92 13.88
N LEU A 362 -0.19 17.96 13.06
CA LEU A 362 -1.16 19.04 12.96
C LEU A 362 -2.54 18.51 12.54
N ARG A 363 -2.61 17.62 11.54
CA ARG A 363 -3.88 17.01 11.12
C ARG A 363 -4.52 16.21 12.25
N THR A 364 -3.74 15.40 12.95
CA THR A 364 -4.27 14.56 14.05
C THR A 364 -4.74 15.40 15.23
N SER A 365 -4.04 16.49 15.57
CA SER A 365 -4.44 17.38 16.66
C SER A 365 -5.70 18.20 16.32
N LEU A 366 -5.81 18.69 15.08
CA LEU A 366 -7.00 19.41 14.60
C LEU A 366 -8.25 18.51 14.55
N LYS A 367 -8.09 17.24 14.13
CA LYS A 367 -9.19 16.27 14.11
C LYS A 367 -9.66 15.92 15.53
N GLY A 368 -8.75 15.86 16.51
CA GLY A 368 -9.08 15.68 17.93
C GLY A 368 -9.86 16.87 18.52
N ARG A 369 -9.64 18.08 18.01
CA ARG A 369 -10.33 19.33 18.43
C ARG A 369 -11.62 19.64 17.66
N GLY A 370 -11.95 18.86 16.62
CA GLY A 370 -13.18 19.03 15.85
C GLY A 370 -14.47 19.09 16.68
N PRO A 371 -14.65 18.24 17.71
CA PRO A 371 -15.79 18.34 18.63
C PRO A 371 -15.75 19.63 19.45
N GLU A 372 -14.59 20.01 20.01
CA GLU A 372 -14.45 21.20 20.85
C GLU A 372 -14.72 22.51 20.09
N ILE A 373 -14.27 22.61 18.82
CA ILE A 373 -14.52 23.78 17.96
C ILE A 373 -16.00 23.89 17.60
N LEU A 374 -16.68 22.77 17.34
CA LEU A 374 -18.14 22.72 17.13
C LEU A 374 -18.93 23.07 18.41
N PHE A 375 -18.45 22.65 19.58
CA PHE A 375 -19.03 23.03 20.88
C PHE A 375 -18.83 24.51 21.20
N TRP A 376 -17.67 25.09 20.85
CA TRP A 376 -17.39 26.52 21.02
C TRP A 376 -18.27 27.37 20.10
N ARG A 377 -18.40 26.99 18.82
CA ARG A 377 -19.23 27.69 17.84
C ARG A 377 -20.74 27.61 18.16
N ARG A 378 -21.20 26.52 18.79
CA ARG A 378 -22.59 26.41 19.30
C ARG A 378 -22.84 27.26 20.55
N ARG A 379 -21.82 27.56 21.36
CA ARG A 379 -21.94 28.47 22.51
C ARG A 379 -21.99 29.95 22.10
N THR A 380 -21.30 30.33 21.02
CA THR A 380 -21.28 31.71 20.52
C THR A 380 -22.48 32.09 19.63
N LEU A 381 -23.34 31.12 19.27
CA LEU A 381 -24.51 31.33 18.40
C LEU A 381 -25.86 31.21 19.15
N LYS A 382 -25.89 31.42 20.46
CA LYS A 382 -27.13 31.78 21.15
C LYS A 382 -27.20 33.31 21.27
N PRO A 383 -27.97 34.02 20.42
CA PRO A 383 -28.48 35.32 20.82
C PRO A 383 -29.48 35.14 21.96
N ILE A 384 -29.49 36.12 22.86
CA ILE A 384 -30.43 36.28 23.98
C ILE A 384 -31.87 36.30 23.46
#